data_AF-A0A3C0AMK0-F1
#
_entry.id   AF-A0A3C0AMK0-F1
#
_cell.length_a   1.000
_cell.length_b   1.000
_cell.length_c   1.000
_cell.angle_alpha   90.00
_cell.angle_beta   90.00
_cell.angle_gamma   90.00
#
_symmetry.space_group_name_H-M   'P 1'
#
loop_
_entity.id
_entity.type
_entity.pdbx_description
1 polymer ?
#
loop_
_entity_poly.entity_id
_entity_poly.type
_entity_poly.pdbx_seq_one_letter_code
_entity_poly.pdbx_strand_id
1 'polypeptide(L)' 'MPDAHYDVAIIGTGPGGEGAAMQAIKQGKSVISIEKFHEIGGNCTHKATIPSKALRYSILQMSEINNYMRQ' A
#
# COMPACT_ATOMS: atom_id res chain seq x y z
N MET A 1 -14.67 6.36 -27.69
CA MET A 1 -14.05 6.86 -26.44
C MET A 1 -12.99 7.85 -26.87
N PRO A 2 -12.90 9.06 -26.29
CA PRO A 2 -11.82 9.97 -26.68
C PRO A 2 -10.48 9.27 -26.41
N ASP A 3 -9.54 9.34 -27.34
CA ASP A 3 -8.21 8.76 -27.18
C ASP A 3 -7.52 9.44 -25.99
N ALA A 4 -7.58 8.77 -24.83
CA ALA A 4 -6.97 9.27 -23.61
C ALA A 4 -5.46 9.02 -23.69
N HIS A 5 -4.72 10.05 -24.12
CA HIS A 5 -3.27 10.03 -24.13
C HIS A 5 -2.73 10.30 -22.72
N TYR A 6 -1.84 9.41 -22.26
CA TYR A 6 -1.08 9.56 -21.03
C TYR A 6 0.40 9.38 -21.34
N ASP A 7 1.25 10.11 -20.62
CA ASP A 7 2.70 10.04 -20.77
C ASP A 7 3.28 8.79 -20.09
N VAL A 8 2.63 8.31 -19.02
CA VAL A 8 3.09 7.15 -18.24
C VAL A 8 1.91 6.26 -17.85
N ALA A 9 2.05 4.96 -18.10
CA ALA A 9 1.14 3.93 -17.58
C ALA A 9 1.82 3.15 -16.45
N ILE A 10 1.14 3.00 -15.32
CA ILE A 10 1.61 2.28 -14.15
C ILE A 10 0.72 1.07 -13.92
N ILE A 11 1.33 -0.10 -13.81
CA ILE A 11 0.63 -1.35 -13.58
C ILE A 11 0.89 -1.78 -12.13
N GLY A 12 -0.15 -1.72 -11.32
CA GLY A 12 -0.13 -2.02 -9.90
C GLY A 12 -0.03 -0.75 -9.03
N THR A 13 -0.89 -0.67 -8.02
CA THR A 13 -0.97 0.43 -7.05
C THR A 13 -0.29 0.11 -5.72
N GLY A 14 0.67 -0.81 -5.74
CA GLY A 14 1.53 -1.03 -4.56
C GLY A 14 2.42 0.17 -4.26
N PRO A 15 3.17 0.17 -3.15
CA PRO A 15 4.01 1.30 -2.73
C PRO A 15 5.03 1.74 -3.80
N GLY A 16 5.54 0.80 -4.60
CA GLY A 16 6.42 1.14 -5.73
C GLY A 16 5.69 1.84 -6.89
N GLY A 17 4.48 1.40 -7.22
CA GLY A 17 3.65 1.99 -8.26
C GLY A 17 3.14 3.38 -7.86
N GLU A 18 2.69 3.54 -6.61
CA GLU A 18 2.30 4.84 -6.06
C GLU A 18 3.49 5.82 -6.04
N GLY A 19 4.67 5.37 -5.62
CA GLY A 19 5.89 6.17 -5.65
C GLY A 19 6.29 6.62 -7.06
N ALA A 20 6.22 5.70 -8.04
CA ALA A 20 6.47 6.00 -9.44
C ALA A 20 5.45 6.99 -10.01
N ALA A 21 4.16 6.83 -9.66
CA ALA A 21 3.07 7.72 -10.09
C ALA A 21 3.30 9.13 -9.58
N MET A 22 3.56 9.24 -8.28
CA MET A 22 3.86 10.51 -7.61
C MET A 22 5.03 11.22 -8.26
N GLN A 23 6.11 10.50 -8.58
CA GLN A 23 7.29 11.07 -9.19
C GLN A 23 7.05 11.54 -10.63
N ALA A 24 6.29 10.77 -11.42
CA ALA A 24 5.94 11.16 -12.79
C ALA A 24 5.03 12.41 -12.80
N ILE A 25 4.02 12.47 -11.92
CA ILE A 25 3.17 13.66 -11.77
C ILE A 25 3.99 14.89 -11.34
N LYS A 26 4.93 14.73 -10.40
CA LYS A 26 5.84 15.82 -10.00
C LYS A 26 6.73 16.34 -11.13
N GLN A 27 6.99 15.53 -12.15
CA GLN A 27 7.70 15.93 -13.37
C GLN A 27 6.77 16.55 -14.44
N GLY A 28 5.49 16.80 -14.10
CA GLY A 28 4.51 17.37 -15.02
C GLY A 28 3.94 16.39 -16.04
N LYS A 29 4.14 15.08 -15.85
CA LYS A 29 3.63 14.04 -16.75
C LYS A 29 2.21 13.63 -16.36
N SER A 30 1.39 13.36 -17.36
CA SER A 30 0.09 12.71 -17.19
C SER A 30 0.27 11.21 -16.96
N VAL A 31 -0.41 10.66 -15.95
CA VAL A 31 -0.22 9.27 -15.51
C VAL A 31 -1.57 8.55 -15.43
N ILE A 32 -1.61 7.33 -15.93
CA ILE A 32 -2.71 6.38 -15.70
C ILE A 32 -2.19 5.22 -14.85
N SER A 33 -2.94 4.85 -13.82
CA SER A 33 -2.66 3.68 -12.98
C SER A 33 -3.69 2.60 -13.19
N ILE A 34 -3.23 1.35 -13.29
CA ILE A 34 -4.04 0.18 -13.60
C ILE A 34 -3.88 -0.80 -12.44
N GLU A 35 -4.97 -1.06 -11.75
CA GLU A 35 -5.04 -2.02 -10.65
C GLU A 35 -6.06 -3.10 -10.97
N LYS A 36 -5.70 -4.35 -10.67
CA LYS A 36 -6.58 -5.50 -10.83
C LYS A 36 -7.63 -5.53 -9.72
N PHE A 37 -7.25 -5.13 -8.52
CA PHE A 37 -8.12 -5.15 -7.35
C PHE A 37 -8.94 -3.86 -7.24
N HIS A 38 -10.07 -3.93 -6.53
CA HIS A 38 -10.87 -2.74 -6.26
C HIS A 38 -10.15 -1.78 -5.29
N GLU A 39 -9.38 -2.35 -4.36
CA GLU A 39 -8.66 -1.61 -3.34
C GLU A 39 -7.24 -1.24 -3.81
N ILE A 40 -6.86 0.03 -3.59
CA ILE A 40 -5.54 0.57 -3.91
C ILE A 40 -4.53 0.37 -2.76
N GLY A 41 -3.23 0.45 -3.04
CA GLY A 41 -2.14 0.28 -2.06
C GLY A 41 -1.46 -1.10 -2.11
N GLY A 42 -2.02 -2.02 -2.90
CA GLY A 42 -1.50 -3.36 -3.11
C GLY A 42 -1.36 -4.20 -1.83
N ASN A 43 -0.46 -5.18 -1.86
CA ASN A 43 -0.31 -6.13 -0.74
C ASN A 43 0.20 -5.47 0.54
N CYS A 44 1.01 -4.41 0.45
CA CYS A 44 1.59 -3.75 1.62
C CYS A 44 0.48 -3.32 2.60
N THR A 45 -0.55 -2.69 2.07
CA THR A 45 -1.70 -2.18 2.82
C THR A 45 -2.65 -3.30 3.26
N HIS A 46 -2.97 -4.23 2.36
CA HIS A 46 -4.12 -5.11 2.57
C HIS A 46 -3.77 -6.52 3.04
N LYS A 47 -2.58 -7.02 2.74
CA LYS A 47 -2.27 -8.46 2.88
C LYS A 47 -0.93 -8.78 3.53
N ALA A 48 -0.04 -7.81 3.66
CA ALA A 48 1.34 -8.04 4.07
C ALA A 48 1.72 -7.10 5.22
N THR A 49 2.37 -5.99 4.93
CA THR A 49 3.10 -5.19 5.92
C THR A 49 2.20 -4.63 7.01
N ILE A 50 1.14 -3.91 6.65
CA ILE A 50 0.29 -3.23 7.64
C ILE A 50 -0.45 -4.25 8.53
N PRO A 51 -1.14 -5.28 7.99
CA PRO A 51 -1.82 -6.27 8.83
C PRO A 51 -0.84 -7.06 9.69
N SER A 52 0.31 -7.45 9.15
CA SER A 52 1.31 -8.22 9.90
C SER A 52 1.90 -7.42 11.06
N LYS A 53 2.13 -6.11 10.88
CA LYS A 53 2.64 -5.24 11.95
C LYS A 53 1.57 -4.94 12.99
N ALA A 54 0.33 -4.71 12.58
CA ALA A 54 -0.80 -4.54 13.50
C ALA A 54 -0.98 -5.79 14.37
N LEU A 55 -1.03 -6.98 13.76
CA LEU A 55 -1.16 -8.24 14.49
C LEU A 55 -0.01 -8.47 15.46
N ARG A 56 1.24 -8.27 15.00
CA ARG A 56 2.42 -8.42 15.86
C ARG A 56 2.36 -7.48 17.06
N TYR A 57 1.91 -6.24 16.87
CA TYR A 57 1.75 -5.28 17.96
C TYR A 57 0.71 -5.76 18.99
N SER A 58 -0.45 -6.25 18.53
CA SER A 58 -1.48 -6.80 19.41
C SER A 58 -0.98 -7.99 20.23
N ILE A 59 -0.23 -8.91 19.60
CA ILE A 59 0.37 -10.07 20.29
C ILE A 59 1.37 -9.62 21.35
N LEU A 60 2.21 -8.63 21.04
CA LEU A 60 3.18 -8.10 22.00
C LEU A 60 2.49 -7.50 23.22
N GLN A 61 1.46 -6.67 23.03
CA GLN A 61 0.70 -6.11 24.15
C GLN A 61 0.03 -7.19 25.02
N MET A 62 -0.58 -8.20 24.40
CA MET A 62 -1.19 -9.30 25.14
C MET A 62 -0.16 -10.10 25.95
N SER A 63 1.03 -10.35 25.37
CA SER A 63 2.11 -11.04 26.05
C SER A 63 2.63 -10.25 27.26
N GLU A 64 2.81 -8.93 27.12
CA GLU A 64 3.21 -8.04 28.21
C GLU A 64 2.19 -8.06 29.37
N ILE A 65 0.89 -7.95 29.06
CA ILE A 65 -0.19 -8.03 30.05
C ILE A 65 -0.20 -9.40 30.74
N ASN A 66 -0.06 -10.49 29.98
CA ASN A 66 -0.04 -11.84 30.54
C ASN A 66 1.18 -12.08 31.45
N ASN A 67 2.34 -11.51 31.10
CA ASN A 67 3.54 -11.59 31.94
C ASN A 67 3.43 -10.73 33.22
N TYR A 68 2.69 -9.63 33.16
CA TYR A 68 2.36 -8.84 34.35
C TYR A 68 1.42 -9.61 35.29
N MET A 69 0.37 -10.27 34.77
CA MET A 69 -0.58 -11.05 35.59
C MET A 69 0.00 -12.34 36.18
N ARG A 70 1.12 -12.85 35.67
CA ARG A 70 1.79 -14.07 36.17
C ARG A 70 2.80 -13.82 37.29
N GLN A 71 3.16 -12.56 37.55
CA GLN A 71 4.00 -12.14 38.68
C GLN A 71 3.14 -11.84 39.89
#